data_AF-A0A9Q1C7G1-F1
#
_entry.id   AF-A0A9Q1C7G1-F1
#
_cell.length_a   1.000
_cell.length_b   1.000
_cell.length_c   1.000
_cell.angle_alpha   90.00
_cell.angle_beta   90.00
_cell.angle_gamma   90.00
#
_symmetry.space_group_name_H-M   'P 1'
#
loop_
_entity.id
_entity.type
_entity.pdbx_description
1 polymer ?
#
loop_
_entity_poly.entity_id
_entity_poly.type
_entity_poly.pdbx_seq_one_letter_code
_entity_poly.pdbx_strand_id
1 'polypeptide(L)' 'MGSPRTADQWKAISDQFASQWNFFNTALDGKHIAIKCPPGVSHFIITTKFSFSTILLALVDADYKFLFVDVGSNGR' A
#
# COMPACT_ATOMS: atom_id res chain seq x y z
N MET A 1 -17.38 1.87 -1.05
CA MET A 1 -17.45 3.00 -0.09
C MET A 1 -16.22 3.87 -0.31
N GLY A 2 -16.37 5.19 -0.18
CA GLY A 2 -15.20 6.09 -0.23
C GLY A 2 -14.35 5.95 1.03
N SER A 3 -13.14 6.51 0.98
CA SER A 3 -12.22 6.50 2.12
C SER A 3 -12.86 7.14 3.38
N PRO A 4 -12.76 6.51 4.57
CA PRO A 4 -13.38 7.00 5.81
C PRO A 4 -12.77 8.33 6.26
N ARG A 5 -13.63 9.27 6.68
CA ARG A 5 -13.26 10.63 7.08
C ARG A 5 -13.74 11.01 8.48
N THR A 6 -14.64 10.22 9.07
CA THR A 6 -15.19 10.47 10.42
C THR A 6 -14.90 9.30 11.35
N ALA A 7 -14.89 9.57 12.66
CA ALA A 7 -14.68 8.54 13.68
C ALA A 7 -15.72 7.40 13.57
N ASP A 8 -16.97 7.71 13.27
CA ASP A 8 -18.03 6.71 13.11
C ASP A 8 -17.79 5.77 11.92
N GLN A 9 -17.26 6.30 10.81
CA GLN A 9 -16.89 5.48 9.66
C GLN A 9 -15.73 4.54 9.97
N TRP A 10 -14.73 5.01 10.73
CA TRP A 10 -13.64 4.17 11.20
C TRP A 10 -14.11 3.11 12.18
N LYS A 11 -15.04 3.45 13.06
CA LYS A 11 -15.67 2.51 13.99
C LYS A 11 -16.42 1.41 13.25
N ALA A 12 -17.19 1.75 12.21
CA ALA A 12 -17.87 0.76 11.38
C ALA A 12 -16.89 -0.24 10.73
N ILE A 13 -15.73 0.23 10.27
CA ILE A 13 -14.68 -0.64 9.71
C ILE A 13 -14.08 -1.56 10.80
N SER A 14 -13.80 -1.01 11.98
CA SER A 14 -13.32 -1.78 13.15
C SER A 14 -14.31 -2.86 13.58
N ASP A 15 -15.60 -2.52 13.67
CA ASP A 15 -16.67 -3.47 14.01
C ASP A 15 -16.79 -4.59 12.95
N GLN A 16 -16.59 -4.25 11.67
CA GLN A 16 -16.57 -5.22 10.58
C GLN A 16 -15.40 -6.19 10.70
N PHE A 17 -14.18 -5.69 10.96
CA PHE A 17 -13.03 -6.53 11.22
C PHE A 17 -13.25 -7.44 12.44
N ALA A 18 -13.88 -6.92 13.50
CA ALA A 18 -14.16 -7.68 14.71
C ALA A 18 -15.09 -8.87 14.41
N SER A 19 -16.16 -8.61 13.64
CA SER A 19 -17.15 -9.62 13.29
C SER A 19 -16.63 -10.73 12.38
N GLN A 20 -15.75 -10.40 11.43
CA GLN A 20 -15.28 -11.35 10.41
C GLN A 20 -13.98 -12.05 10.83
N TRP A 21 -13.08 -11.32 11.49
CA TRP A 21 -11.69 -11.73 11.71
C TRP A 21 -11.30 -11.78 13.19
N ASN A 22 -12.21 -11.43 14.12
CA ASN A 22 -11.91 -11.27 15.55
C ASN A 22 -10.70 -10.34 15.78
N PHE A 23 -10.61 -9.30 14.96
CA PHE A 23 -9.55 -8.31 14.96
C PHE A 23 -10.21 -6.93 15.00
N PHE A 24 -9.78 -6.01 15.87
CA PHE A 24 -10.52 -4.75 16.10
C PHE A 24 -9.90 -3.54 15.39
N ASN A 25 -8.92 -3.75 14.51
CA ASN A 25 -8.20 -2.67 13.83
C ASN A 25 -8.25 -2.85 12.30
N THR A 26 -7.73 -1.86 11.59
CA THR A 26 -7.49 -1.94 10.14
C THR A 26 -6.20 -2.69 9.82
N ALA A 27 -6.13 -3.33 8.66
CA ALA A 27 -4.91 -4.01 8.20
C ALA A 27 -4.08 -3.09 7.29
N LEU A 28 -2.79 -2.93 7.62
CA LEU A 28 -1.81 -2.15 6.85
C LEU A 28 -0.69 -3.10 6.40
N ASP A 29 -0.39 -3.13 5.10
CA ASP A 29 0.71 -3.94 4.56
C ASP A 29 1.47 -3.22 3.45
N GLY A 30 2.74 -3.58 3.30
CA GLY A 30 3.69 -3.00 2.34
C GLY A 30 4.29 -4.05 1.42
N LYS A 31 4.28 -3.81 0.10
CA LYS A 31 4.90 -4.70 -0.89
C LYS A 31 5.92 -3.99 -1.75
N HIS A 32 7.12 -4.56 -1.86
CA HIS A 32 8.10 -4.15 -2.86
C HIS A 32 7.63 -4.59 -4.26
N ILE A 33 7.37 -3.61 -5.13
CA ILE A 33 7.01 -3.83 -6.52
C ILE A 33 8.23 -3.53 -7.39
N ALA A 34 8.72 -4.56 -8.09
CA ALA A 34 9.76 -4.39 -9.09
C ALA A 34 9.19 -3.64 -10.32
N ILE A 35 9.91 -2.62 -10.77
CA ILE A 35 9.56 -1.80 -11.92
C ILE A 35 10.53 -2.14 -13.06
N LYS A 36 10.02 -2.23 -14.29
CA LYS A 36 10.89 -2.36 -15.46
C LYS A 36 11.63 -1.04 -15.69
N CYS A 37 12.93 -1.12 -15.92
CA CYS A 37 13.77 0.00 -16.33
C CYS A 37 13.07 0.80 -17.48
N PRO A 38 12.79 2.11 -17.31
CA PRO A 38 12.17 2.92 -18.35
C PRO A 38 13.07 3.02 -19.60
N PRO A 39 12.53 3.16 -20.81
CA PRO A 39 13.34 3.39 -22.00
C PRO A 39 14.07 4.74 -21.92
N GLY A 40 15.36 4.78 -22.26
CA GLY A 40 16.18 6.01 -22.31
C GLY A 40 17.14 6.22 -21.14
N VAL A 41 17.14 5.36 -20.11
CA VAL A 41 18.22 5.34 -19.11
C VAL A 41 19.45 4.65 -19.71
N SER A 42 20.52 5.41 -19.92
CA SER A 42 21.78 4.88 -20.46
C SER A 42 22.40 3.86 -19.51
N HIS A 43 22.74 2.70 -20.05
CA HIS A 43 23.38 1.54 -19.42
C HIS A 43 24.74 1.82 -18.70
N PHE A 44 25.15 3.08 -18.55
CA PHE A 44 26.42 3.48 -17.93
C PHE A 44 26.38 3.62 -16.40
N ILE A 45 25.22 3.46 -15.76
CA ILE A 45 25.10 3.33 -14.30
C ILE A 45 24.49 1.98 -13.94
N ILE A 46 24.87 0.93 -14.66
CA ILE A 46 24.58 -0.45 -14.25
C ILE A 46 25.67 -0.86 -13.26
N THR A 47 25.67 -0.24 -12.10
CA THR A 47 26.24 -0.90 -10.92
C THR A 47 25.20 -1.91 -10.44
N THR A 48 25.67 -3.07 -10.01
CA THR A 48 24.94 -4.31 -9.68
C THR A 48 23.91 -4.20 -8.55
N LYS A 49 23.50 -2.99 -8.16
CA LYS A 49 22.62 -2.69 -7.02
C LYS A 49 21.44 -1.78 -7.35
N PHE A 50 21.17 -1.44 -8.61
CA PHE A 50 19.99 -0.64 -8.97
C PHE A 50 18.82 -1.53 -9.42
N SER A 51 18.11 -2.10 -8.45
CA SER A 51 16.78 -2.66 -8.70
C SER A 51 15.78 -1.51 -8.76
N PHE A 52 15.18 -1.25 -9.91
CA PHE A 52 14.05 -0.33 -10.00
C PHE A 52 12.88 -0.96 -9.22
N SER A 53 12.54 -0.39 -8.07
CA SER A 53 11.41 -0.85 -7.28
C SER A 53 10.78 0.32 -6.53
N THR A 54 9.49 0.19 -6.23
CA THR A 54 8.73 1.08 -5.36
C THR A 54 8.12 0.27 -4.22
N ILE A 55 7.83 0.91 -3.10
CA ILE A 55 7.07 0.31 -2.00
C ILE A 55 5.61 0.73 -2.19
N LEU A 56 4.71 -0.25 -2.35
CA LEU A 56 3.28 -0.05 -2.27
C LEU A 56 2.85 -0.28 -0.83
N LEU A 57 2.41 0.77 -0.13
CA LEU A 57 1.81 0.66 1.19
C LEU A 57 0.28 0.79 1.05
N ALA A 58 -0.47 -0.17 1.57
CA ALA A 58 -1.92 -0.20 1.45
C ALA A 58 -2.59 -0.46 2.80
N LEU A 59 -3.61 0.35 3.11
CA LEU A 59 -4.55 0.11 4.18
C LEU A 59 -5.82 -0.49 3.60
N VAL A 60 -6.29 -1.60 4.16
CA VAL A 60 -7.49 -2.30 3.67
C VAL A 60 -8.56 -2.47 4.75
N ASP A 61 -9.80 -2.62 4.31
CA ASP A 61 -10.93 -3.03 5.15
C ASP A 61 -11.02 -4.56 5.30
N ALA A 62 -11.98 -5.02 6.10
CA ALA A 62 -12.21 -6.43 6.38
C ALA A 62 -12.62 -7.25 5.13
N ASP A 63 -13.09 -6.60 4.06
CA ASP A 63 -13.42 -7.23 2.78
C ASP A 63 -12.27 -7.17 1.77
N TYR A 64 -11.04 -6.87 2.23
CA TYR A 64 -9.85 -6.71 1.40
C TYR A 64 -9.90 -5.55 0.40
N LYS A 65 -10.75 -4.53 0.63
CA LYS A 65 -10.82 -3.35 -0.23
C LYS A 65 -9.83 -2.30 0.24
N PHE A 66 -9.13 -1.67 -0.71
CA PHE A 66 -8.22 -0.58 -0.41
C PHE A 66 -8.97 0.65 0.11
N LEU A 67 -8.62 1.09 1.32
CA LEU A 67 -9.08 2.33 1.94
C LEU A 67 -8.13 3.49 1.64
N PHE A 68 -6.83 3.20 1.67
CA PHE A 68 -5.75 4.12 1.35
C PHE A 68 -4.62 3.34 0.66
N VAL A 69 -3.96 4.00 -0.29
CA VAL A 69 -2.79 3.49 -0.98
C VAL A 69 -1.77 4.62 -1.07
N ASP A 70 -0.56 4.33 -0.63
CA ASP A 70 0.62 5.16 -0.86
C ASP A 70 1.62 4.39 -1.73
N VAL A 71 2.14 5.07 -2.75
CA VAL A 71 3.13 4.49 -3.68
C VAL A 71 4.41 5.29 -3.50
N GLY A 72 5.37 4.67 -2.81
CA GLY A 72 6.63 5.30 -2.49
C GLY A 72 7.35 5.78 -3.73
N SER A 73 7.63 7.08 -3.81
CA SER A 73 8.55 7.61 -4.82
C SER A 73 9.97 7.23 -4.41
N ASN A 74 10.79 6.75 -5.34
CA ASN A 74 12.18 6.42 -5.06
C ASN A 74 12.87 7.70 -4.58
N GLY A 75 13.22 7.74 -3.28
CA GLY A 75 13.75 8.92 -2.63
C GLY A 75 15.03 9.37 -3.32
N ARG A 76 14.95 10.47 -4.06
CA ARG A 76 16.12 11.27 -4.42
C ARG A 76 16.11 12.51 -3.57
#